data_AF-A0A159W8J0-F1
#
_entry.id   AF-A0A159W8J0-F1
#
_cell.length_a   1.000
_cell.length_b   1.000
_cell.length_c   1.000
_cell.angle_alpha   90.00
_cell.angle_beta   90.00
_cell.angle_gamma   90.00
#
_symmetry.space_group_name_H-M   'P 1'
#
loop_
_entity.id
_entity.type
_entity.pdbx_description
1 polymer ?
#
loop_
_entity_poly.entity_id
_entity_poly.type
_entity_poly.pdbx_seq_one_letter_code
_entity_poly.pdbx_strand_id
1 'polypeptide(L)' 'YNMEISLEEAFSGKTAQIRVPASISCAECSGSGAKPGTQPATCAMCNGHGKVRATQGFFSIERTCPQCQGRGQTIK' A
#
# COMPACT_ATOMS: atom_id res chain seq x y z
N TYR A 1 -4.71 -6.72 -20.19
CA TYR A 1 -5.27 -5.79 -21.18
C TYR A 1 -4.95 -6.34 -22.56
N ASN A 2 -5.97 -6.66 -23.35
CA ASN A 2 -5.80 -7.09 -24.73
C ASN A 2 -6.19 -5.93 -25.63
N MET A 3 -5.31 -5.56 -26.56
CA MET A 3 -5.59 -4.58 -27.61
C MET A 3 -5.65 -5.34 -28.93
N GLU A 4 -6.79 -5.23 -29.61
CA GLU A 4 -6.97 -5.78 -30.95
C GLU A 4 -6.62 -4.71 -31.98
N ILE A 5 -5.91 -5.13 -33.03
CA ILE A 5 -5.58 -4.31 -34.20
C ILE A 5 -5.95 -5.08 -35.46
N SER A 6 -6.34 -4.37 -36.52
CA SER A 6 -6.56 -4.99 -37.82
C SER A 6 -5.23 -5.30 -38.52
N LEU A 7 -5.28 -6.16 -39.54
CA LEU A 7 -4.10 -6.53 -40.35
C LEU A 7 -3.52 -5.31 -41.10
N GLU A 8 -4.40 -4.42 -41.57
CA GLU A 8 -4.04 -3.18 -42.25
C GLU A 8 -3.38 -2.19 -41.30
N GLU A 9 -3.91 -2.07 -40.08
CA GLU A 9 -3.34 -1.23 -39.02
C GLU A 9 -1.95 -1.74 -38.59
N ALA A 10 -1.73 -3.05 -38.59
CA ALA A 10 -0.42 -3.65 -38.35
C ALA A 10 0.57 -3.35 -39.49
N PHE A 11 0.10 -3.34 -40.73
CA PHE A 11 0.91 -3.05 -41.91
C PHE A 11 1.30 -1.57 -42.03
N SER A 12 0.35 -0.65 -41.81
CA SER A 12 0.60 0.80 -41.88
C SER A 12 1.25 1.37 -40.62
N GLY A 13 1.25 0.60 -39.54
CA GLY A 13 1.62 1.06 -38.20
C GLY A 13 0.49 1.85 -37.54
N LYS A 14 0.27 1.61 -36.24
CA LYS A 14 -0.74 2.29 -35.42
C LYS A 14 -0.14 2.72 -34.09
N THR A 15 -0.36 3.99 -33.73
CA THR A 15 -0.10 4.48 -32.38
C THR A 15 -1.41 4.50 -31.60
N ALA A 16 -1.47 3.78 -30.47
CA ALA A 16 -2.65 3.73 -29.63
C ALA A 16 -2.30 4.12 -28.19
N GLN A 17 -3.16 4.92 -27.56
CA GLN A 17 -3.02 5.28 -26.15
C GLN A 17 -3.75 4.26 -25.29
N ILE A 18 -3.03 3.64 -24.35
CA ILE A 18 -3.60 2.71 -23.37
C ILE A 18 -3.58 3.38 -22.00
N ARG A 19 -4.74 3.45 -21.35
CA ARG A 19 -4.83 3.86 -19.95
C ARG A 19 -4.70 2.63 -19.06
N VAL A 20 -3.61 2.56 -18.30
CA VAL A 20 -3.38 1.48 -17.33
C VAL A 20 -3.68 2.04 -15.94
N PRO A 21 -4.71 1.51 -15.23
CA PRO A 21 -4.91 1.85 -13.83
C PRO A 21 -3.74 1.27 -13.03
N ALA A 22 -3.06 2.14 -12.30
CA ALA A 22 -1.97 1.77 -11.41
C ALA A 22 -2.19 2.42 -10.05
N SER A 23 -1.78 1.72 -9.00
CA SER A 23 -1.67 2.33 -7.68
C SER A 23 -0.51 3.32 -7.68
N ILE A 24 -0.79 4.57 -7.36
CA ILE A 24 0.22 5.62 -7.21
C ILE A 24 0.27 6.10 -5.78
N SER A 25 1.40 6.68 -5.37
CA SER A 25 1.50 7.38 -4.10
C SER A 25 0.51 8.55 -4.08
N CYS A 26 -0.26 8.66 -3.00
CA CYS A 26 -1.17 9.78 -2.81
C CYS A 26 -0.38 11.10 -2.74
N ALA A 27 -0.69 12.05 -3.61
CA ALA A 27 0.01 13.34 -3.67
C ALA A 27 -0.20 14.18 -2.40
N GLU A 28 -1.39 14.09 -1.79
CA GLU A 28 -1.74 14.91 -0.62
C GLU A 28 -1.03 14.47 0.66
N CYS A 29 -0.92 13.17 0.90
CA CYS A 29 -0.33 12.62 2.12
C CYS A 29 1.02 11.91 1.89
N SER A 30 1.51 11.91 0.66
CA SER A 30 2.74 11.20 0.24
C SER A 30 2.75 9.72 0.64
N GLY A 31 1.58 9.09 0.72
CA GLY A 31 1.43 7.69 1.13
C GLY A 31 1.38 7.44 2.64
N SER A 32 1.52 8.47 3.48
CA SER A 32 1.38 8.34 4.95
C SER A 32 -0.05 7.97 5.37
N GLY A 33 -1.03 8.45 4.62
CA GLY A 33 -2.46 8.39 4.95
C GLY A 33 -2.91 9.49 5.92
N ALA A 34 -1.98 10.32 6.44
CA ALA A 34 -2.30 11.39 7.38
C ALA A 34 -2.82 12.64 6.66
N LYS A 35 -3.67 13.40 7.35
CA LYS A 35 -4.14 14.69 6.85
C LYS A 35 -2.94 15.65 6.70
N PRO A 36 -2.88 16.48 5.65
CA PRO A 36 -1.83 17.49 5.54
C PRO A 36 -1.74 18.36 6.80
N GLY A 37 -0.53 18.50 7.35
CA GLY A 37 -0.29 19.20 8.61
C GLY A 37 -0.42 18.35 9.88
N THR A 38 -0.88 17.10 9.79
CA THR A 38 -0.80 16.13 10.88
C THR A 38 0.25 15.07 10.59
N GLN A 39 0.77 14.45 11.65
CA GLN A 39 1.78 13.39 11.54
C GLN A 39 1.23 12.09 12.14
N PRO A 40 1.46 10.93 11.50
CA PRO A 40 1.16 9.65 12.12
C PRO A 40 1.88 9.52 13.45
N ALA A 41 1.16 9.10 14.49
CA ALA A 41 1.77 8.79 15.78
C ALA A 41 2.29 7.34 15.78
N THR A 42 3.43 7.08 16.41
CA THR A 42 3.91 5.71 16.62
C THR A 42 2.85 4.89 17.36
N CYS A 43 2.56 3.69 16.86
CA CYS A 43 1.58 2.80 17.46
C CYS A 43 2.08 2.32 18.83
N ALA A 44 1.43 2.73 19.91
CA ALA A 44 1.82 2.39 21.28
C ALA A 44 1.74 0.88 21.58
N MET A 45 0.84 0.14 20.92
CA MET A 45 0.70 -1.31 21.15
C MET A 45 1.88 -2.13 20.63
N CYS A 46 2.46 -1.72 19.50
CA CYS A 46 3.59 -2.44 18.89
C CYS A 46 4.89 -1.63 18.88
N ASN A 47 4.93 -0.46 19.51
CA ASN A 47 6.09 0.44 19.53
C ASN A 47 6.73 0.67 18.14
N GLY A 48 5.92 0.79 17.09
CA GLY A 48 6.41 0.98 15.72
C GLY A 48 6.74 -0.30 14.94
N HIS A 49 6.75 -1.47 15.58
CA HIS A 49 7.16 -2.73 14.94
C HIS A 49 6.13 -3.31 13.95
N GLY A 50 4.89 -2.82 13.97
CA GLY A 50 3.80 -3.34 13.12
C GLY A 50 3.28 -4.73 13.51
N LYS A 51 3.93 -5.38 14.48
CA LYS A 51 3.61 -6.73 14.96
C LYS A 51 3.65 -6.80 16.47
N VAL A 52 2.85 -7.69 17.04
CA VAL A 52 2.80 -7.98 18.47
C VAL A 52 3.22 -9.41 18.71
N ARG A 53 3.99 -9.63 19.78
CA ARG A 53 4.48 -10.95 20.17
C ARG A 53 3.69 -11.43 21.38
N ALA A 54 3.08 -12.60 21.26
CA ALA A 54 2.45 -13.31 22.38
C ALA A 54 3.31 -14.52 22.75
N THR A 55 3.80 -14.55 23.97
CA THR A 55 4.62 -15.65 24.50
C THR A 55 3.79 -16.48 25.46
N GLN A 56 3.67 -17.78 25.18
CA GLN A 56 3.06 -18.76 26.07
C GLN A 56 4.04 -19.91 26.28
N GLY A 57 4.70 -19.92 27.44
CA GLY A 57 5.79 -20.85 27.74
C GLY A 57 6.93 -20.71 26.74
N PHE A 58 7.32 -21.82 26.11
CA PHE A 58 8.38 -21.89 25.11
C PHE A 58 7.92 -21.51 23.69
N PHE A 59 6.62 -21.24 23.49
CA PHE A 59 6.10 -20.77 22.21
C PHE A 59 6.03 -19.24 22.19
N SER A 60 6.55 -18.65 21.12
CA SER A 60 6.41 -17.23 20.80
C SER A 60 5.71 -17.11 19.46
N ILE A 61 4.50 -16.53 19.46
CA ILE A 61 3.71 -16.30 18.25
C ILE A 61 3.74 -14.81 17.94
N GLU A 62 4.05 -14.48 16.70
CA GLU A 62 3.97 -13.12 16.18
C GLU A 62 2.69 -12.96 15.37
N ARG A 63 1.99 -11.85 15.60
CA ARG A 63 0.79 -11.48 14.84
C ARG A 63 0.89 -10.04 14.40
N THR A 64 0.26 -9.72 13.27
CA THR A 64 0.07 -8.33 12.85
C THR A 64 -0.59 -7.54 13.99
N CYS A 65 -0.05 -6.35 14.29
CA CYS A 65 -0.61 -5.50 15.33
C CYS A 65 -2.03 -5.06 14.92
N PRO A 66 -3.08 -5.39 15.69
CA PRO A 66 -4.46 -5.06 15.31
C PRO A 66 -4.74 -3.55 15.37
N GLN A 67 -4.03 -2.81 16.23
CA GLN A 67 -4.24 -1.37 16.39
C GLN A 67 -3.77 -0.55 15.18
N CYS A 68 -2.68 -0.95 14.53
CA CYS A 68 -2.13 -0.24 13.36
C CYS A 68 -2.19 -1.04 12.07
N GLN A 69 -2.77 -2.24 12.09
CA GLN A 69 -2.89 -3.15 10.94
C GLN A 69 -1.55 -3.39 10.22
N GLY A 70 -0.45 -3.47 10.97
CA GLY A 70 0.88 -3.69 10.39
C GLY A 70 1.64 -2.41 10.03
N ARG A 71 1.01 -1.24 10.04
CA ARG A 71 1.64 0.03 9.61
C ARG A 71 2.69 0.56 10.59
N GLY A 72 2.71 0.07 11.84
CA GLY A 72 3.59 0.59 12.91
C GLY A 72 3.22 1.99 13.41
N GLN A 73 2.36 2.70 12.69
CA GLN A 73 1.88 4.04 13.02
C GLN A 73 0.35 4.07 13.00
N THR A 74 -0.23 4.96 13.79
CA THR A 74 -1.67 5.22 13.89
C THR A 74 -1.95 6.66 13.53
N ILE A 75 -3.02 6.88 12.76
CA ILE A 75 -3.50 8.22 12.41
C ILE A 75 -4.55 8.60 13.46
N LYS A 76 -4.34 9.74 14.11
CA LYS A 76 -5.26 10.30 15.11
C LYS A 76 -6.22 11.27 14.46
#